data_AF-A0A4P0Y447-F1
#
_entry.id   AF-A0A4P0Y447-F1
#
_cell.length_a   1.000
_cell.length_b   1.000
_cell.length_c   1.000
_cell.angle_alpha   90.00
_cell.angle_beta   90.00
_cell.angle_gamma   90.00
#
_symmetry.space_group_name_H-M   'P 1'
#
loop_
_entity.id
_entity.type
_entity.pdbx_description
1 polymer ?
#
loop_
_entity_poly.entity_id
_entity_poly.type
_entity_poly.pdbx_seq_one_letter_code
_entity_poly.pdbx_strand_id
1 'polypeptide(L)'
;MDIDTNPANYEPNSINDNWPRETPPAAKRGGFESLAERVDGEKIRQRSPSFGEYYAQPRLFWLSQTPIEQQHIIDGFSFELSKVVRTWIRERVVDHLAHIDTKLAEAVGANLGIELSDDQRNITLPAPVNGVEKDPSLSLYADAEGDVKGRVVAVLLNERTSAQDLVQLLQALQAQGVHSKLLYSRMGEVIADDGSPLPIAGTFAGSPSLTVDAVVVPGGDLSALSQSGDARYYLLEAYKHLKPILLAGDARQLTSVLQVPTQGEEGVIVTDALDTPAADKLLALMTAHRVWSRSPKIAAIPA
;
A
#
# COMPACT_ATOMS: atom_id res chain seq x y z
N MET A 1 44.72 1.47 8.47
CA MET A 1 45.04 0.31 7.61
C MET A 1 45.89 -0.61 8.44
N ASP A 2 45.61 -1.91 8.38
CA ASP A 2 46.37 -2.91 9.09
C ASP A 2 47.71 -3.17 8.38
N ILE A 3 48.76 -3.39 9.17
CA ILE A 3 50.10 -3.73 8.71
C ILE A 3 50.38 -5.15 9.21
N ASP A 4 50.35 -6.12 8.31
CA ASP A 4 50.70 -7.49 8.62
C ASP A 4 52.16 -7.59 9.06
N THR A 5 52.39 -8.24 10.19
CA THR A 5 53.74 -8.47 10.76
C THR A 5 54.24 -9.90 10.54
N ASN A 6 53.44 -10.72 9.88
CA ASN A 6 53.75 -12.12 9.62
C ASN A 6 54.97 -12.22 8.69
N PRO A 7 56.05 -12.94 9.08
CA PRO A 7 57.20 -13.18 8.21
C PRO A 7 56.83 -13.95 6.92
N ALA A 8 55.71 -14.68 6.93
CA ALA A 8 55.17 -15.37 5.78
C ALA A 8 53.95 -14.64 5.21
N ASN A 9 53.88 -14.55 3.89
CA ASN A 9 52.70 -14.12 3.12
C ASN A 9 52.16 -15.24 2.22
N TYR A 10 52.47 -16.50 2.56
CA TYR A 10 52.11 -17.70 1.80
C TYR A 10 51.95 -18.91 2.73
N GLU A 11 51.29 -19.95 2.24
CA GLU A 11 51.14 -21.25 2.89
C GLU A 11 51.26 -22.40 1.85
N PRO A 12 51.76 -23.59 2.22
CA PRO A 12 52.33 -23.93 3.52
C PRO A 12 53.70 -23.25 3.76
N ASN A 13 53.97 -22.77 4.99
CA ASN A 13 55.24 -22.12 5.36
C ASN A 13 55.83 -22.66 6.68
N SER A 14 57.17 -22.71 6.77
CA SER A 14 57.88 -23.06 8.01
C SER A 14 58.38 -21.86 8.80
N ILE A 15 58.57 -20.71 8.14
CA ILE A 15 59.15 -19.49 8.75
C ILE A 15 58.23 -18.82 9.77
N ASN A 16 56.94 -19.20 9.82
CA ASN A 16 55.99 -18.82 10.85
C ASN A 16 55.17 -20.02 11.38
N ASP A 17 55.75 -21.23 11.41
CA ASP A 17 55.09 -22.47 11.90
C ASP A 17 53.69 -22.72 11.28
N ASN A 18 53.55 -22.34 10.01
CA ASN A 18 52.33 -22.37 9.20
C ASN A 18 51.14 -21.59 9.79
N TRP A 19 51.38 -20.60 10.66
CA TRP A 19 50.32 -19.71 11.15
C TRP A 19 50.03 -18.56 10.17
N PRO A 20 48.74 -18.17 10.02
CA PRO A 20 47.54 -18.84 10.54
C PRO A 20 47.23 -20.17 9.84
N ARG A 21 46.65 -21.13 10.57
CA ARG A 21 46.38 -22.49 10.07
C ARG A 21 44.94 -22.68 9.58
N GLU A 22 44.79 -23.59 8.62
CA GLU A 22 43.48 -24.14 8.25
C GLU A 22 42.81 -24.81 9.46
N THR A 23 41.48 -24.75 9.50
CA THR A 23 40.67 -25.35 10.56
C THR A 23 39.77 -26.44 9.98
N PRO A 24 39.76 -27.66 10.53
CA PRO A 24 38.82 -28.69 10.10
C PRO A 24 37.35 -28.25 10.26
N PRO A 25 36.42 -28.72 9.42
CA PRO A 25 35.00 -28.46 9.60
C PRO A 25 34.50 -29.06 10.93
N ALA A 26 33.63 -28.33 11.62
CA ALA A 26 33.08 -28.70 12.91
C ALA A 26 31.75 -27.98 13.18
N ALA A 27 30.94 -28.50 14.10
CA ALA A 27 29.62 -27.94 14.44
C ALA A 27 29.68 -26.49 14.96
N LYS A 28 30.79 -26.08 15.58
CA LYS A 28 31.06 -24.71 16.03
C LYS A 28 32.56 -24.46 15.90
N ARG A 29 32.97 -23.25 15.48
CA ARG A 29 34.37 -22.85 15.31
C ARG A 29 35.18 -23.74 14.34
N GLY A 30 34.52 -24.42 13.40
CA GLY A 30 35.19 -25.15 12.32
C GLY A 30 35.49 -24.27 11.12
N GLY A 31 36.33 -24.77 10.20
CA GLY A 31 36.50 -24.18 8.87
C GLY A 31 35.27 -24.40 7.99
N PHE A 32 35.19 -23.63 6.91
CA PHE A 32 34.15 -23.80 5.89
C PHE A 32 34.42 -25.05 5.06
N GLU A 33 33.39 -25.88 4.87
CA GLU A 33 33.42 -27.00 3.94
C GLU A 33 32.14 -26.95 3.10
N SER A 34 32.29 -27.05 1.77
CA SER A 34 31.15 -27.11 0.86
C SER A 34 30.44 -28.45 1.01
N LEU A 35 29.10 -28.44 0.93
CA LEU A 35 28.34 -29.67 0.76
C LEU A 35 28.83 -30.40 -0.49
N ALA A 36 29.19 -31.68 -0.35
CA ALA A 36 29.62 -32.53 -1.45
C ALA A 36 28.41 -32.96 -2.31
N GLU A 37 27.76 -31.98 -2.94
CA GLU A 37 26.63 -32.20 -3.85
C GLU A 37 27.08 -33.06 -5.05
N ARG A 38 26.27 -34.07 -5.40
CA ARG A 38 26.52 -34.88 -6.59
C ARG A 38 26.17 -34.08 -7.84
N VAL A 39 27.20 -33.68 -8.58
CA VAL A 39 27.05 -33.07 -9.91
C VAL A 39 27.32 -34.13 -10.98
N ASP A 40 26.33 -34.35 -11.85
CA ASP A 40 26.44 -35.25 -13.00
C ASP A 40 25.81 -34.58 -14.21
N GLY A 41 26.59 -34.34 -15.26
CA GLY A 41 26.15 -33.59 -16.43
C GLY A 41 27.29 -33.11 -17.32
N GLU A 42 26.93 -32.60 -18.49
CA GLU A 42 27.86 -32.08 -19.48
C GLU A 42 28.09 -30.57 -19.32
N LYS A 43 29.23 -30.06 -19.82
CA LYS A 43 29.52 -28.63 -19.88
C LYS A 43 28.76 -27.98 -21.03
N ILE A 44 27.53 -27.54 -20.78
CA ILE A 44 26.62 -26.99 -21.79
C ILE A 44 26.12 -25.59 -21.41
N ARG A 45 25.65 -24.85 -22.42
CA ARG A 45 24.84 -23.63 -22.23
C ARG A 45 23.39 -23.94 -22.62
N GLN A 46 22.66 -24.58 -21.71
CA GLN A 46 21.29 -24.99 -21.92
C GLN A 46 20.46 -24.69 -20.68
N ARG A 47 19.22 -24.20 -20.86
CA ARG A 47 18.26 -24.09 -19.76
C ARG A 47 17.64 -25.46 -19.52
N SER A 48 17.55 -25.88 -18.26
CA SER A 48 16.84 -27.12 -17.92
C SER A 48 15.40 -27.06 -18.47
N PRO A 49 14.90 -28.10 -19.15
CA PRO A 49 13.52 -28.16 -19.62
C PRO A 49 12.49 -27.99 -18.51
N SER A 50 12.82 -28.33 -17.25
CA SER A 50 11.95 -28.12 -16.09
C SER A 50 11.62 -26.65 -15.82
N PHE A 51 12.34 -25.70 -16.42
CA PHE A 51 12.09 -24.26 -16.33
C PHE A 51 11.19 -23.76 -17.47
N GLY A 52 10.71 -24.65 -18.35
CA GLY A 52 9.94 -24.33 -19.56
C GLY A 52 8.45 -24.07 -19.32
N GLU A 53 8.05 -23.68 -18.11
CA GLU A 53 6.68 -23.34 -17.72
C GLU A 53 6.67 -21.88 -17.25
N TYR A 54 5.70 -21.09 -17.71
CA TYR A 54 5.73 -19.63 -17.58
C TYR A 54 4.42 -18.99 -17.10
N TYR A 55 3.32 -19.74 -17.04
CA TYR A 55 1.97 -19.19 -16.91
C TYR A 55 1.20 -19.72 -15.70
N ALA A 56 1.52 -20.91 -15.18
CA ALA A 56 0.81 -21.49 -14.05
C ALA A 56 0.98 -20.68 -12.76
N GLN A 57 2.20 -20.22 -12.47
CA GLN A 57 2.48 -19.38 -11.30
C GLN A 57 1.82 -17.99 -11.41
N PRO A 58 1.91 -17.24 -12.54
CA PRO A 58 1.13 -16.03 -12.73
C PRO A 58 -0.38 -16.22 -12.57
N ARG A 59 -0.92 -17.34 -13.07
CA ARG A 59 -2.34 -17.68 -12.92
C ARG A 59 -2.72 -17.93 -11.46
N LEU A 60 -1.92 -18.72 -10.75
CA LEU A 60 -2.09 -18.95 -9.31
C LEU A 60 -2.12 -17.61 -8.56
N PHE A 61 -1.16 -16.72 -8.83
CA PHE A 61 -1.13 -15.39 -8.22
C PHE A 61 -2.41 -14.61 -8.51
N TRP A 62 -2.80 -14.49 -9.79
CA TRP A 62 -4.01 -13.78 -10.22
C TRP A 62 -5.29 -14.29 -9.53
N LEU A 63 -5.48 -15.61 -9.49
CA LEU A 63 -6.66 -16.25 -8.88
C LEU A 63 -6.70 -16.13 -7.35
N SER A 64 -5.57 -15.81 -6.74
CA SER A 64 -5.44 -15.61 -5.30
C SER A 64 -5.81 -14.20 -4.84
N GLN A 65 -5.86 -13.25 -5.77
CA GLN A 65 -6.13 -11.84 -5.48
C GLN A 65 -7.62 -11.60 -5.20
N THR A 66 -7.90 -10.65 -4.30
CA THR A 66 -9.26 -10.12 -4.10
C THR A 66 -9.73 -9.36 -5.36
N PRO A 67 -11.04 -9.17 -5.57
CA PRO A 67 -11.54 -8.43 -6.74
C PRO A 67 -10.94 -7.03 -6.91
N ILE A 68 -10.64 -6.33 -5.80
CA ILE A 68 -10.03 -5.00 -5.85
C ILE A 68 -8.55 -5.05 -6.23
N GLU A 69 -7.80 -6.04 -5.76
CA GLU A 69 -6.42 -6.27 -6.18
C GLU A 69 -6.34 -6.67 -7.65
N GLN A 70 -7.27 -7.50 -8.12
CA GLN A 70 -7.42 -7.84 -9.53
C GLN A 70 -7.66 -6.59 -10.39
N GLN A 71 -8.56 -5.70 -9.96
CA GLN A 71 -8.79 -4.44 -10.66
C GLN A 71 -7.53 -3.56 -10.68
N HIS A 72 -6.80 -3.45 -9.57
CA HIS A 72 -5.54 -2.70 -9.53
C HIS A 72 -4.46 -3.30 -10.44
N ILE A 73 -4.40 -4.63 -10.57
CA ILE A 73 -3.48 -5.30 -11.51
C ILE A 73 -3.87 -4.95 -12.96
N ILE A 74 -5.15 -5.01 -13.30
CA ILE A 74 -5.67 -4.61 -14.61
C ILE A 74 -5.27 -3.15 -14.89
N ASP A 75 -5.58 -2.24 -13.97
CA ASP A 75 -5.30 -0.81 -14.11
C ASP A 75 -3.78 -0.55 -14.24
N GLY A 76 -2.96 -1.30 -13.51
CA GLY A 76 -1.51 -1.25 -13.59
C GLY A 76 -0.98 -1.65 -14.97
N PHE A 77 -1.42 -2.78 -15.50
CA PHE A 77 -1.07 -3.19 -16.87
C PHE A 77 -1.55 -2.17 -17.91
N SER A 78 -2.80 -1.72 -17.81
CA SER A 78 -3.38 -0.74 -18.73
C SER A 78 -2.61 0.58 -18.68
N PHE A 79 -2.29 1.10 -17.50
CA PHE A 79 -1.54 2.33 -17.32
C PHE A 79 -0.13 2.24 -17.92
N GLU A 80 0.62 1.17 -17.63
CA GLU A 80 1.98 1.04 -18.15
C GLU A 80 2.00 0.79 -19.67
N LEU A 81 1.10 -0.05 -20.18
CA LEU A 81 1.02 -0.31 -21.63
C LEU A 81 0.51 0.92 -22.41
N SER A 82 -0.32 1.78 -21.82
CA SER A 82 -0.74 3.04 -22.46
C SER A 82 0.43 3.95 -22.83
N LYS A 83 1.54 3.88 -22.07
CA LYS A 83 2.77 4.66 -22.29
C LYS A 83 3.70 4.04 -23.34
N VAL A 84 3.46 2.78 -23.75
CA VAL A 84 4.27 2.10 -24.75
C VAL A 84 3.87 2.60 -26.14
N VAL A 85 4.71 3.39 -26.81
CA VAL A 85 4.36 4.02 -28.10
C VAL A 85 4.04 3.02 -29.21
N ARG A 86 4.70 1.85 -29.23
CA ARG A 86 4.56 0.85 -30.30
C ARG A 86 3.38 -0.08 -30.00
N THR A 87 2.29 0.04 -30.76
CA THR A 87 1.03 -0.71 -30.51
C THR A 87 1.22 -2.23 -30.52
N TRP A 88 2.00 -2.78 -31.46
CA TRP A 88 2.24 -4.23 -31.54
C TRP A 88 2.95 -4.81 -30.30
N ILE A 89 3.60 -3.98 -29.48
CA ILE A 89 4.15 -4.43 -28.19
C ILE A 89 2.99 -4.64 -27.20
N ARG A 90 2.02 -3.72 -27.16
CA ARG A 90 0.83 -3.83 -26.29
C ARG A 90 0.02 -5.07 -26.65
N GLU A 91 -0.23 -5.29 -27.94
CA GLU A 91 -0.94 -6.45 -28.47
C GLU A 91 -0.26 -7.77 -28.05
N ARG A 92 1.08 -7.85 -28.16
CA ARG A 92 1.85 -9.04 -27.74
C ARG A 92 1.83 -9.26 -26.23
N VAL A 93 1.83 -8.20 -25.43
CA VAL A 93 1.70 -8.36 -23.98
C VAL A 93 0.31 -8.86 -23.62
N VAL A 94 -0.75 -8.30 -24.22
CA VAL A 94 -2.13 -8.78 -24.04
C VAL A 94 -2.27 -10.25 -24.47
N ASP A 95 -1.59 -10.66 -25.55
CA ASP A 95 -1.51 -12.06 -25.98
C ASP A 95 -0.90 -12.96 -24.88
N HIS A 96 0.19 -12.55 -24.25
CA HIS A 96 0.73 -13.27 -23.10
C HIS A 96 -0.22 -13.31 -21.89
N LEU A 97 -0.97 -12.23 -21.64
CA LEU A 97 -1.99 -12.23 -20.57
C LEU A 97 -3.09 -13.26 -20.86
N ALA A 98 -3.46 -13.48 -22.13
CA ALA A 98 -4.47 -14.47 -22.52
C ALA A 98 -4.01 -15.91 -22.22
N HIS A 99 -2.70 -16.16 -22.16
CA HIS A 99 -2.13 -17.43 -21.70
C HIS A 99 -2.18 -17.59 -20.16
N ILE A 100 -2.40 -16.52 -19.41
CA ILE A 100 -2.48 -16.54 -17.94
C ILE A 100 -3.95 -16.65 -17.51
N ASP A 101 -4.78 -15.72 -17.95
CA ASP A 101 -6.22 -15.68 -17.67
C ASP A 101 -6.95 -14.80 -18.69
N THR A 102 -8.02 -15.34 -19.29
CA THR A 102 -8.78 -14.65 -20.33
C THR A 102 -9.43 -13.36 -19.82
N LYS A 103 -9.95 -13.32 -18.59
CA LYS A 103 -10.63 -12.12 -18.05
C LYS A 103 -9.63 -10.99 -17.81
N LEU A 104 -8.44 -11.31 -17.31
CA LEU A 104 -7.35 -10.35 -17.18
C LEU A 104 -7.00 -9.74 -18.55
N ALA A 105 -6.80 -10.59 -19.55
CA ALA A 105 -6.44 -10.15 -20.90
C ALA A 105 -7.54 -9.30 -21.56
N GLU A 106 -8.81 -9.71 -21.42
CA GLU A 106 -9.96 -8.95 -21.93
C GLU A 106 -10.09 -7.58 -21.27
N ALA A 107 -9.96 -7.50 -19.95
CA ALA A 107 -10.07 -6.23 -19.22
C ALA A 107 -8.94 -5.26 -19.59
N VAL A 108 -7.70 -5.75 -19.67
CA VAL A 108 -6.56 -4.93 -20.12
C VAL A 108 -6.71 -4.54 -21.58
N GLY A 109 -7.16 -5.47 -22.44
CA GLY A 109 -7.41 -5.23 -23.86
C GLY A 109 -8.47 -4.13 -24.08
N ALA A 110 -9.59 -4.21 -23.37
CA ALA A 110 -10.65 -3.20 -23.43
C ALA A 110 -10.15 -1.79 -23.09
N ASN A 111 -9.35 -1.65 -22.03
CA ASN A 111 -8.74 -0.37 -21.63
C ASN A 111 -7.75 0.19 -22.67
N LEU A 112 -7.16 -0.67 -23.51
CA LEU A 112 -6.20 -0.30 -24.55
C LEU A 112 -6.82 -0.20 -25.95
N GLY A 113 -8.11 -0.49 -26.09
CA GLY A 113 -8.79 -0.56 -27.39
C GLY A 113 -8.35 -1.75 -28.24
N ILE A 114 -7.98 -2.87 -27.61
CA ILE A 114 -7.54 -4.11 -28.26
C ILE A 114 -8.60 -5.17 -28.04
N GLU A 115 -9.15 -5.72 -29.13
CA GLU A 115 -10.08 -6.84 -29.09
C GLU A 115 -9.30 -8.16 -29.22
N LEU A 116 -9.55 -9.09 -28.29
CA LEU A 116 -9.01 -10.44 -28.39
C LEU A 116 -9.71 -11.22 -29.52
N SER A 117 -8.91 -11.93 -30.32
CA SER A 117 -9.43 -12.86 -31.32
C SER A 117 -10.10 -14.07 -30.68
N ASP A 118 -10.90 -14.81 -31.45
CA ASP A 118 -11.50 -16.07 -31.01
C ASP A 118 -10.43 -17.08 -30.59
N ASP A 119 -9.30 -17.15 -31.31
CA ASP A 119 -8.19 -18.02 -30.95
C ASP A 119 -7.61 -17.67 -29.57
N GLN A 120 -7.40 -16.37 -29.29
CA GLN A 120 -6.89 -15.92 -27.99
C GLN A 120 -7.85 -16.20 -26.84
N ARG A 121 -9.17 -16.07 -27.07
CA ARG A 121 -10.19 -16.38 -26.07
C ARG A 121 -10.28 -17.89 -25.76
N ASN A 122 -9.89 -18.73 -26.71
CA ASN A 122 -9.94 -20.19 -26.61
C ASN A 122 -8.57 -20.82 -26.24
N ILE A 123 -7.57 -20.03 -25.82
CA ILE A 123 -6.30 -20.56 -25.32
C ILE A 123 -6.56 -21.44 -24.09
N THR A 124 -6.00 -22.65 -24.10
CA THR A 124 -6.03 -23.54 -22.94
C THR A 124 -5.21 -22.93 -21.81
N LEU A 125 -5.88 -22.61 -20.70
CA LEU A 125 -5.24 -22.01 -19.52
C LEU A 125 -4.34 -23.04 -18.81
N PRO A 126 -3.28 -22.59 -18.13
CA PRO A 126 -2.33 -23.48 -17.46
C PRO A 126 -2.99 -24.25 -16.32
N ALA A 127 -2.50 -25.47 -16.09
CA ALA A 127 -2.99 -26.33 -15.02
C ALA A 127 -2.67 -25.76 -13.62
N PRO A 128 -3.45 -26.12 -12.59
CA PRO A 128 -3.16 -25.73 -11.20
C PRO A 128 -1.76 -26.17 -10.74
N VAL A 129 -1.09 -25.33 -9.97
CA VAL A 129 0.24 -25.63 -9.42
C VAL A 129 0.08 -26.67 -8.33
N ASN A 130 0.50 -27.91 -8.60
CA ASN A 130 0.35 -29.03 -7.66
C ASN A 130 -1.10 -29.25 -7.16
N GLY A 131 -2.10 -28.95 -7.99
CA GLY A 131 -3.51 -29.04 -7.61
C GLY A 131 -4.06 -27.82 -6.85
N VAL A 132 -3.24 -26.79 -6.63
CA VAL A 132 -3.64 -25.53 -5.96
C VAL A 132 -4.12 -24.53 -7.01
N GLU A 133 -5.40 -24.15 -6.92
CA GLU A 133 -6.00 -23.17 -7.83
C GLU A 133 -5.83 -21.73 -7.34
N LYS A 134 -5.81 -21.52 -6.03
CA LYS A 134 -5.57 -20.24 -5.37
C LYS A 134 -4.96 -20.45 -3.98
N ASP A 135 -4.17 -19.49 -3.53
CA ASP A 135 -3.54 -19.46 -2.22
C ASP A 135 -3.71 -18.05 -1.61
N PRO A 136 -4.63 -17.85 -0.64
CA PRO A 136 -4.89 -16.55 -0.02
C PRO A 136 -3.65 -15.84 0.55
N SER A 137 -2.57 -16.59 0.88
CA SER A 137 -1.32 -15.98 1.36
C SER A 137 -0.60 -15.13 0.31
N LEU A 138 -0.98 -15.26 -0.96
CA LEU A 138 -0.48 -14.44 -2.07
C LEU A 138 -1.26 -13.12 -2.27
N SER A 139 -2.35 -12.92 -1.54
CA SER A 139 -3.09 -11.65 -1.50
C SER A 139 -2.63 -10.83 -0.30
N LEU A 140 -2.58 -9.51 -0.48
CA LEU A 140 -2.31 -8.58 0.61
C LEU A 140 -3.50 -8.43 1.55
N TYR A 141 -4.72 -8.67 1.06
CA TYR A 141 -5.96 -8.28 1.74
C TYR A 141 -6.97 -9.41 1.97
N ALA A 142 -6.79 -10.59 1.37
CA ALA A 142 -7.73 -11.72 1.53
C ALA A 142 -7.79 -12.21 2.99
N ASP A 143 -6.63 -12.32 3.64
CA ASP A 143 -6.49 -12.74 5.04
C ASP A 143 -5.71 -11.68 5.85
N ALA A 144 -5.91 -10.39 5.55
CA ALA A 144 -5.18 -9.32 6.22
C ALA A 144 -5.49 -9.26 7.72
N GLU A 145 -4.49 -9.61 8.52
CA GLU A 145 -4.38 -9.27 9.94
C GLU A 145 -3.44 -8.06 10.05
N GLY A 146 -3.95 -6.96 10.59
CA GLY A 146 -3.21 -5.70 10.67
C GLY A 146 -3.37 -5.01 12.02
N ASP A 147 -2.35 -4.24 12.39
CA ASP A 147 -2.40 -3.27 13.49
C ASP A 147 -2.29 -1.86 12.89
N VAL A 148 -2.86 -0.89 13.60
CA VAL A 148 -2.83 0.54 13.28
C VAL A 148 -1.61 1.24 13.88
N LYS A 149 -0.85 0.60 14.78
CA LYS A 149 0.34 1.20 15.38
C LYS A 149 1.33 1.72 14.34
N GLY A 150 1.74 2.98 14.50
CA GLY A 150 2.66 3.69 13.60
C GLY A 150 1.98 4.38 12.40
N ARG A 151 0.67 4.16 12.18
CA ARG A 151 -0.13 4.91 11.19
C ARG A 151 -0.28 6.37 11.61
N VAL A 152 -0.65 7.23 10.65
CA VAL A 152 -0.78 8.67 10.87
C VAL A 152 -2.15 9.19 10.44
N VAL A 153 -2.78 10.01 11.28
CA VAL A 153 -4.05 10.69 10.98
C VAL A 153 -3.81 12.19 10.77
N ALA A 154 -4.32 12.75 9.67
CA ALA A 154 -4.40 14.20 9.53
C ALA A 154 -5.61 14.73 10.29
N VAL A 155 -5.40 15.76 11.11
CA VAL A 155 -6.46 16.48 11.81
C VAL A 155 -6.53 17.88 11.22
N LEU A 156 -7.58 18.18 10.46
CA LEU A 156 -7.74 19.48 9.80
C LEU A 156 -8.34 20.49 10.79
N LEU A 157 -7.49 21.32 11.38
CA LEU A 157 -7.88 22.32 12.36
C LEU A 157 -8.71 23.45 11.72
N ASN A 158 -9.49 24.12 12.54
CA ASN A 158 -10.30 25.28 12.21
C ASN A 158 -10.12 26.42 13.25
N GLU A 159 -10.65 27.63 13.00
CA GLU A 159 -10.35 28.84 13.82
C GLU A 159 -10.79 28.75 15.29
N ARG A 160 -11.73 27.85 15.61
CA ARG A 160 -12.17 27.55 16.97
C ARG A 160 -12.44 26.06 17.11
N THR A 161 -11.39 25.27 16.91
CA THR A 161 -11.47 23.81 16.98
C THR A 161 -11.98 23.39 18.36
N SER A 162 -12.93 22.46 18.40
CA SER A 162 -13.42 21.87 19.66
C SER A 162 -12.28 21.17 20.39
N ALA A 163 -11.87 21.72 21.54
CA ALA A 163 -10.83 21.14 22.38
C ALA A 163 -11.25 19.75 22.89
N GLN A 164 -12.54 19.58 23.21
CA GLN A 164 -13.09 18.30 23.63
C GLN A 164 -12.96 17.23 22.54
N ASP A 165 -13.34 17.54 21.29
CA ASP A 165 -13.21 16.60 20.18
C ASP A 165 -11.75 16.19 19.97
N LEU A 166 -10.84 17.16 20.04
CA LEU A 166 -9.42 16.93 19.83
C LEU A 166 -8.82 16.05 20.94
N VAL A 167 -9.15 16.31 22.21
CA VAL A 167 -8.66 15.51 23.34
C VAL A 167 -9.14 14.06 23.21
N GLN A 168 -10.42 13.83 22.91
CA GLN A 168 -10.97 12.49 22.73
C GLN A 168 -10.27 11.72 21.60
N LEU A 169 -10.06 12.40 20.46
CA LEU A 169 -9.35 11.81 19.32
C LEU A 169 -7.91 11.46 19.68
N LEU A 170 -7.15 12.42 20.19
CA LEU A 170 -5.72 12.23 20.45
C LEU A 170 -5.47 11.14 21.49
N GLN A 171 -6.32 11.03 22.52
CA GLN A 171 -6.25 9.94 23.50
C GLN A 171 -6.52 8.58 22.87
N ALA A 172 -7.57 8.46 22.04
CA ALA A 172 -7.89 7.21 21.35
C ALA A 172 -6.78 6.77 20.38
N LEU A 173 -6.23 7.72 19.60
CA LEU A 173 -5.12 7.46 18.69
C LEU A 173 -3.85 7.03 19.46
N GLN A 174 -3.50 7.76 20.53
CA GLN A 174 -2.33 7.46 21.36
C GLN A 174 -2.43 6.07 22.00
N ALA A 175 -3.62 5.66 22.46
CA ALA A 175 -3.83 4.35 23.06
C ALA A 175 -3.51 3.19 22.10
N GLN A 176 -3.69 3.39 20.79
CA GLN A 176 -3.36 2.42 19.74
C GLN A 176 -2.00 2.69 19.06
N GLY A 177 -1.22 3.65 19.56
CA GLY A 177 0.07 4.03 18.95
C GLY A 177 -0.07 4.63 17.55
N VAL A 178 -1.19 5.27 17.25
CA VAL A 178 -1.43 6.03 16.01
C VAL A 178 -0.98 7.48 16.22
N HIS A 179 -0.24 8.03 15.27
CA HIS A 179 0.23 9.41 15.31
C HIS A 179 -0.79 10.36 14.70
N SER A 180 -0.75 11.64 15.09
CA SER A 180 -1.55 12.69 14.49
C SER A 180 -0.69 13.82 13.96
N LYS A 181 -1.17 14.47 12.89
CA LYS A 181 -0.63 15.73 12.37
C LYS A 181 -1.73 16.78 12.42
N LEU A 182 -1.53 17.82 13.21
CA LEU A 182 -2.44 18.95 13.27
C LEU A 182 -2.15 19.90 12.11
N LEU A 183 -3.07 19.98 11.15
CA LEU A 183 -2.88 20.72 9.91
C LEU A 183 -3.78 21.95 9.84
N TYR A 184 -3.29 23.02 9.22
CA TYR A 184 -4.03 24.26 9.07
C TYR A 184 -3.70 24.99 7.75
N SER A 185 -4.29 26.16 7.50
CA SER A 185 -4.02 26.96 6.30
C SER A 185 -2.67 27.70 6.34
N ARG A 186 -2.08 27.87 7.53
CA ARG A 186 -0.78 28.51 7.78
C ARG A 186 -0.05 27.83 8.93
N MET A 187 1.25 28.10 9.08
CA MET A 187 2.05 27.66 10.24
C MET A 187 1.77 28.51 11.49
N GLY A 188 2.40 28.13 12.61
CA GLY A 188 2.29 28.80 13.91
C GLY A 188 1.32 28.07 14.83
N GLU A 189 0.44 28.82 15.48
CA GLU A 189 -0.57 28.29 16.40
C GLU A 189 -1.97 28.78 16.02
N VAL A 190 -2.97 28.00 16.43
CA VAL A 190 -4.39 28.38 16.49
C VAL A 190 -4.91 28.16 17.90
N ILE A 191 -5.94 28.90 18.30
CA ILE A 191 -6.52 28.80 19.64
C ILE A 191 -7.80 27.96 19.57
N ALA A 192 -7.90 26.92 20.38
CA ALA A 192 -9.10 26.10 20.52
C ALA A 192 -10.24 26.88 21.21
N ASP A 193 -11.45 26.33 21.23
CA ASP A 193 -12.62 26.96 21.85
C ASP A 193 -12.51 27.16 23.38
N ASP A 194 -11.67 26.36 24.06
CA ASP A 194 -11.35 26.49 25.49
C ASP A 194 -10.18 27.44 25.79
N GLY A 195 -9.58 28.04 24.75
CA GLY A 195 -8.42 28.93 24.87
C GLY A 195 -7.05 28.23 24.78
N SER A 196 -7.01 26.91 24.61
CA SER A 196 -5.77 26.15 24.48
C SER A 196 -5.03 26.47 23.17
N PRO A 197 -3.70 26.72 23.19
CA PRO A 197 -2.91 26.88 21.98
C PRO A 197 -2.61 25.52 21.32
N LEU A 198 -2.88 25.42 20.02
CA LEU A 198 -2.63 24.23 19.22
C LEU A 198 -1.48 24.51 18.23
N PRO A 199 -0.30 23.87 18.40
CA PRO A 199 0.81 24.01 17.46
C PRO A 199 0.51 23.30 16.14
N ILE A 200 0.74 24.01 15.04
CA ILE A 200 0.47 23.51 13.70
C ILE A 200 1.69 22.73 13.19
N ALA A 201 1.47 21.46 12.85
CA ALA A 201 2.52 20.58 12.35
C ALA A 201 2.84 20.81 10.87
N GLY A 202 1.88 21.30 10.09
CA GLY A 202 2.05 21.56 8.67
C GLY A 202 0.83 22.25 8.06
N THR A 203 1.00 22.81 6.86
CA THR A 203 -0.14 23.31 6.09
C THR A 203 -0.83 22.18 5.33
N PHE A 204 -2.08 22.38 4.90
CA PHE A 204 -2.80 21.42 4.05
C PHE A 204 -1.99 21.02 2.80
N ALA A 205 -1.43 22.01 2.09
CA ALA A 205 -0.58 21.77 0.93
C ALA A 205 0.83 21.24 1.29
N GLY A 206 1.38 21.62 2.44
CA GLY A 206 2.70 21.19 2.89
C GLY A 206 2.74 19.76 3.44
N SER A 207 1.60 19.18 3.75
CA SER A 207 1.46 17.78 4.20
C SER A 207 0.19 17.20 3.62
N PRO A 208 0.13 16.94 2.29
CA PRO A 208 -1.10 16.53 1.60
C PRO A 208 -1.62 15.18 2.10
N SER A 209 -2.86 14.86 1.74
CA SER A 209 -3.55 13.66 2.23
C SER A 209 -2.78 12.39 1.89
N LEU A 210 -2.01 12.38 0.81
CA LEU A 210 -1.08 11.31 0.42
C LEU A 210 -0.20 10.81 1.58
N THR A 211 0.17 11.68 2.51
CA THR A 211 1.14 11.42 3.59
C THR A 211 0.55 10.85 4.89
N VAL A 212 -0.76 10.57 4.91
CA VAL A 212 -1.49 10.05 6.07
C VAL A 212 -2.40 8.88 5.70
N ASP A 213 -2.86 8.12 6.68
CA ASP A 213 -3.71 6.94 6.51
C ASP A 213 -5.20 7.24 6.65
N ALA A 214 -5.58 8.29 7.41
CA ALA A 214 -6.96 8.77 7.55
C ALA A 214 -7.02 10.28 7.79
N VAL A 215 -8.23 10.85 7.66
CA VAL A 215 -8.48 12.29 7.85
C VAL A 215 -9.61 12.52 8.83
N VAL A 216 -9.41 13.42 9.79
CA VAL A 216 -10.41 13.84 10.76
C VAL A 216 -10.60 15.35 10.69
N VAL A 217 -11.86 15.79 10.67
CA VAL A 217 -12.23 17.20 10.81
C VAL A 217 -13.07 17.35 12.08
N PRO A 218 -12.49 17.89 13.17
CA PRO A 218 -13.22 18.14 14.42
C PRO A 218 -14.27 19.25 14.25
N GLY A 219 -15.19 19.35 15.20
CA GLY A 219 -16.14 20.46 15.28
C GLY A 219 -15.46 21.81 15.53
N GLY A 220 -16.23 22.90 15.40
CA GLY A 220 -15.74 24.26 15.56
C GLY A 220 -16.14 25.20 14.42
N ASP A 221 -15.43 26.31 14.29
CA ASP A 221 -15.71 27.33 13.28
C ASP A 221 -15.13 26.97 11.90
N LEU A 222 -15.98 26.43 11.03
CA LEU A 222 -15.59 25.95 9.71
C LEU A 222 -15.64 27.01 8.61
N SER A 223 -15.97 28.26 8.92
CA SER A 223 -16.13 29.31 7.91
C SER A 223 -14.93 29.43 6.98
N ALA A 224 -13.71 29.41 7.53
CA ALA A 224 -12.47 29.42 6.78
C ALA A 224 -12.19 28.10 6.04
N LEU A 225 -12.49 26.97 6.68
CA LEU A 225 -12.20 25.63 6.12
C LEU A 225 -13.09 25.29 4.93
N SER A 226 -14.37 25.66 4.99
CA SER A 226 -15.36 25.46 3.92
C SER A 226 -15.09 26.32 2.68
N GLN A 227 -14.37 27.44 2.83
CA GLN A 227 -13.94 28.30 1.72
C GLN A 227 -12.52 27.98 1.22
N SER A 228 -11.78 27.11 1.91
CA SER A 228 -10.41 26.75 1.55
C SER A 228 -10.40 25.70 0.44
N GLY A 229 -9.83 26.05 -0.71
CA GLY A 229 -9.60 25.13 -1.82
C GLY A 229 -8.75 23.93 -1.39
N ASP A 230 -7.65 24.18 -0.68
CA ASP A 230 -6.74 23.13 -0.23
C ASP A 230 -7.39 22.17 0.76
N ALA A 231 -8.19 22.67 1.72
CA ALA A 231 -8.85 21.79 2.69
C ALA A 231 -9.93 20.92 2.03
N ARG A 232 -10.69 21.50 1.10
CA ARG A 232 -11.69 20.75 0.31
C ARG A 232 -11.02 19.70 -0.56
N TYR A 233 -9.92 20.06 -1.23
CA TYR A 233 -9.14 19.12 -2.03
C TYR A 233 -8.53 18.00 -1.18
N TYR A 234 -8.07 18.31 0.03
CA TYR A 234 -7.54 17.32 0.97
C TYR A 234 -8.55 16.20 1.23
N LEU A 235 -9.82 16.55 1.46
CA LEU A 235 -10.90 15.59 1.66
C LEU A 235 -11.20 14.80 0.39
N LEU A 236 -11.25 15.46 -0.76
CA LEU A 236 -11.48 14.83 -2.06
C LEU A 236 -10.37 13.82 -2.42
N GLU A 237 -9.10 14.20 -2.23
CA GLU A 237 -7.92 13.35 -2.45
C GLU A 237 -7.93 12.15 -1.50
N ALA A 238 -8.21 12.37 -0.21
CA ALA A 238 -8.32 11.28 0.76
C ALA A 238 -9.45 10.30 0.42
N TYR A 239 -10.60 10.84 -0.01
CA TYR A 239 -11.77 10.06 -0.39
C TYR A 239 -11.50 9.20 -1.64
N LYS A 240 -10.91 9.81 -2.68
CA LYS A 240 -10.50 9.13 -3.91
C LYS A 240 -9.47 8.03 -3.65
N HIS A 241 -8.57 8.24 -2.69
CA HIS A 241 -7.60 7.24 -2.26
C HIS A 241 -8.15 6.25 -1.20
N LEU A 242 -9.47 6.16 -1.05
CA LEU A 242 -10.15 5.16 -0.22
C LEU A 242 -9.81 5.24 1.27
N LYS A 243 -9.39 6.40 1.76
CA LYS A 243 -9.03 6.58 3.17
C LYS A 243 -10.27 6.74 4.05
N PRO A 244 -10.24 6.27 5.31
CA PRO A 244 -11.25 6.61 6.30
C PRO A 244 -11.29 8.12 6.53
N ILE A 245 -12.50 8.69 6.62
CA ILE A 245 -12.74 10.10 6.90
C ILE A 245 -13.73 10.20 8.05
N LEU A 246 -13.45 11.06 9.05
CA LEU A 246 -14.36 11.36 10.14
C LEU A 246 -14.66 12.86 10.17
N LEU A 247 -15.95 13.20 10.24
CA LEU A 247 -16.47 14.57 10.31
C LEU A 247 -17.32 14.70 11.58
N ALA A 248 -16.86 15.52 12.53
CA ALA A 248 -17.54 15.76 13.81
C ALA A 248 -18.19 17.15 13.87
N GLY A 249 -19.31 17.28 14.59
CA GLY A 249 -19.97 18.56 14.83
C GLY A 249 -20.40 19.26 13.55
N ASP A 250 -20.04 20.52 13.39
CA ASP A 250 -20.36 21.28 12.19
C ASP A 250 -19.65 20.72 10.94
N ALA A 251 -18.60 19.90 11.08
CA ALA A 251 -17.81 19.38 9.96
C ALA A 251 -18.62 18.43 9.07
N ARG A 252 -19.74 17.93 9.58
CA ARG A 252 -20.72 17.15 8.82
C ARG A 252 -21.22 17.88 7.57
N GLN A 253 -21.22 19.21 7.54
CA GLN A 253 -21.58 19.97 6.33
C GLN A 253 -20.64 19.70 5.14
N LEU A 254 -19.41 19.23 5.41
CA LEU A 254 -18.40 18.89 4.39
C LEU A 254 -18.71 17.57 3.68
N THR A 255 -19.73 16.82 4.11
CA THR A 255 -20.29 15.70 3.32
C THR A 255 -20.68 16.14 1.90
N SER A 256 -21.14 17.38 1.76
CA SER A 256 -21.45 17.99 0.45
C SER A 256 -20.24 18.09 -0.48
N VAL A 257 -19.03 18.31 0.08
CA VAL A 257 -17.77 18.33 -0.70
C VAL A 257 -17.49 16.96 -1.28
N LEU A 258 -17.74 15.90 -0.52
CA LEU A 258 -17.52 14.51 -0.91
C LEU A 258 -18.66 13.90 -1.73
N GLN A 259 -19.75 14.64 -1.96
CA GLN A 259 -20.98 14.16 -2.59
C GLN A 259 -21.58 12.93 -1.89
N VAL A 260 -21.44 12.85 -0.56
CA VAL A 260 -22.00 11.76 0.26
C VAL A 260 -23.25 12.20 1.00
N PRO A 261 -24.15 11.28 1.38
CA PRO A 261 -25.33 11.61 2.19
C PRO A 261 -24.95 12.27 3.52
N THR A 262 -25.86 13.07 4.09
CA THR A 262 -25.61 13.81 5.34
C THR A 262 -25.43 12.90 6.55
N GLN A 263 -25.99 11.68 6.51
CA GLN A 263 -25.77 10.62 7.48
C GLN A 263 -24.44 9.87 7.30
N GLY A 264 -23.65 10.23 6.30
CA GLY A 264 -22.44 9.53 5.90
C GLY A 264 -22.70 8.27 5.08
N GLU A 265 -21.65 7.48 4.92
CA GLU A 265 -21.65 6.18 4.27
C GLU A 265 -20.50 5.33 4.83
N GLU A 266 -20.37 4.08 4.41
CA GLU A 266 -19.24 3.25 4.82
C GLU A 266 -17.90 3.96 4.54
N GLY A 267 -17.09 4.12 5.58
CA GLY A 267 -15.81 4.81 5.50
C GLY A 267 -15.84 6.34 5.65
N VAL A 268 -17.01 6.98 5.66
CA VAL A 268 -17.19 8.40 6.00
C VAL A 268 -18.05 8.50 7.26
N ILE A 269 -17.38 8.61 8.40
CA ILE A 269 -18.02 8.69 9.71
C ILE A 269 -18.51 10.13 9.92
N VAL A 270 -19.79 10.27 10.23
CA VAL A 270 -20.45 11.53 10.53
C VAL A 270 -21.01 11.42 11.95
N THR A 271 -20.63 12.34 12.84
CA THR A 271 -21.06 12.33 14.24
C THR A 271 -21.34 13.73 14.77
N ASP A 272 -22.25 13.88 15.74
CA ASP A 272 -22.55 15.17 16.39
C ASP A 272 -21.36 15.70 17.20
N ALA A 273 -20.59 14.82 17.83
CA ALA A 273 -19.36 15.13 18.55
C ALA A 273 -18.40 13.93 18.45
N LEU A 274 -17.11 14.18 18.61
CA LEU A 274 -16.13 13.09 18.60
C LEU A 274 -16.17 12.38 19.95
N ASP A 275 -16.59 11.11 19.92
CA ASP A 275 -16.74 10.24 21.07
C ASP A 275 -16.00 8.91 20.86
N THR A 276 -15.97 8.07 21.90
CA THR A 276 -15.30 6.75 21.83
C THR A 276 -15.87 5.89 20.70
N PRO A 277 -17.19 5.75 20.51
CA PRO A 277 -17.74 5.03 19.35
C PRO A 277 -17.26 5.53 17.99
N ALA A 278 -17.15 6.84 17.78
CA ALA A 278 -16.66 7.40 16.52
C ALA A 278 -15.16 7.12 16.32
N ALA A 279 -14.35 7.23 17.37
CA ALA A 279 -12.93 6.90 17.34
C ALA A 279 -12.70 5.40 17.10
N ASP A 280 -13.46 4.52 17.75
CA ASP A 280 -13.37 3.07 17.55
C ASP A 280 -13.74 2.67 16.11
N LYS A 281 -14.78 3.29 15.55
CA LYS A 281 -15.14 3.10 14.13
C LYS A 281 -14.02 3.55 13.20
N LEU A 282 -13.37 4.68 13.48
CA LEU A 282 -12.24 5.16 12.69
C LEU A 282 -11.08 4.17 12.74
N LEU A 283 -10.70 3.72 13.94
CA LEU A 283 -9.63 2.76 14.15
C LEU A 283 -9.92 1.43 13.45
N ALA A 284 -11.16 0.91 13.53
CA ALA A 284 -11.55 -0.29 12.81
C ALA A 284 -11.40 -0.17 11.29
N LEU A 285 -11.80 0.97 10.72
CA LEU A 285 -11.59 1.25 9.30
C LEU A 285 -10.11 1.38 8.93
N MET A 286 -9.29 1.95 9.82
CA MET A 286 -7.84 2.04 9.63
C MET A 286 -7.17 0.66 9.71
N THR A 287 -7.65 -0.25 10.57
CA THR A 287 -7.20 -1.64 10.63
C THR A 287 -7.45 -2.36 9.30
N ALA A 288 -8.59 -2.09 8.65
CA ALA A 288 -8.90 -2.58 7.30
C ALA A 288 -8.09 -1.89 6.19
N HIS A 289 -7.17 -0.98 6.55
CA HIS A 289 -6.28 -0.19 5.69
C HIS A 289 -6.98 0.86 4.80
N ARG A 290 -7.98 0.44 4.01
CA ARG A 290 -8.73 1.29 3.07
C ARG A 290 -10.18 0.82 2.98
N VAL A 291 -11.03 1.70 2.47
CA VAL A 291 -12.46 1.45 2.28
C VAL A 291 -12.72 0.99 0.84
N TRP A 292 -12.44 -0.29 0.58
CA TRP A 292 -12.51 -0.88 -0.77
C TRP A 292 -13.90 -0.78 -1.41
N SER A 293 -14.97 -0.83 -0.61
CA SER A 293 -16.36 -0.69 -1.06
C SER A 293 -16.66 0.66 -1.72
N ARG A 294 -15.81 1.67 -1.48
CA ARG A 294 -15.91 3.00 -2.12
C ARG A 294 -15.37 3.04 -3.55
N SER A 295 -14.56 2.06 -3.98
CA SER A 295 -13.91 2.07 -5.30
C SER A 295 -14.85 2.42 -6.47
N PRO A 296 -16.09 1.88 -6.58
CA PRO A 296 -17.00 2.23 -7.67
C PRO A 296 -17.45 3.70 -7.70
N LYS A 297 -17.34 4.43 -6.58
CA LYS A 297 -17.79 5.83 -6.45
C LYS A 297 -16.72 6.84 -6.83
N ILE A 298 -15.43 6.46 -6.77
CA ILE A 298 -14.34 7.43 -6.90
C ILE A 298 -14.19 8.00 -8.32
N ALA A 299 -14.69 7.29 -9.34
CA ALA A 299 -14.64 7.74 -10.73
C ALA A 299 -15.46 9.03 -10.98
N ALA A 300 -16.46 9.31 -10.14
CA ALA A 300 -17.27 10.53 -10.24
C ALA A 300 -16.65 11.74 -9.49
N ILE A 301 -15.57 11.52 -8.73
CA ILE A 301 -14.96 12.54 -7.88
C ILE A 301 -13.86 13.28 -8.66
N PRO A 302 -14.01 14.61 -8.91
CA PRO A 302 -13.02 15.40 -9.64
C PRO A 302 -11.89 15.84 -8.70
N ALA A 303 -11.00 14.91 -8.38
CA ALA A 303 -9.83 15.10 -7.52
C ALA A 303 -8.55 14.63 -8.19
#